data_AF-A0A3C1YPM3-F1
#
_entry.id   AF-A0A3C1YPM3-F1
#
_cell.length_a   1.000
_cell.length_b   1.000
_cell.length_c   1.000
_cell.angle_alpha   90.00
_cell.angle_beta   90.00
_cell.angle_gamma   90.00
#
_symmetry.space_group_name_H-M   'P 1'
#
loop_
_entity.id
_entity.type
_entity.pdbx_description
1 polymer ?
#
loop_
_entity_poly.entity_id
_entity_poly.type
_entity_poly.pdbx_seq_one_letter_code
_entity_poly.pdbx_strand_id
1 'polypeptide(L)'
;MPVSLYDLDLATEPLQFILTKDVYSELRRGGRETRIRKFDEFWKKKDTTPFTAYNEVMHEFYRRVDFSFTAFRTMREMNGAITDRGRIYILFGKPTSTERTLSPGGSPKEIWNYNSINKIFTFEDPSKQGNYKLAENK
;
A
#
# COMPACT_ATOMS: atom_id res chain seq x y z
N MET A 1 14.02 -1.86 -11.23
CA MET A 1 12.92 -2.77 -10.87
C MET A 1 12.61 -2.55 -9.40
N PRO A 2 11.33 -2.40 -9.00
CA PRO A 2 10.95 -2.27 -7.60
C PRO A 2 11.52 -3.38 -6.70
N VAL A 3 11.99 -3.04 -5.51
CA VAL A 3 12.67 -3.95 -4.58
C VAL A 3 11.71 -5.00 -4.03
N SER A 4 10.45 -4.62 -3.79
CA SER A 4 9.40 -5.54 -3.35
C SER A 4 9.13 -6.70 -4.31
N LEU A 5 9.54 -6.61 -5.59
CA LEU A 5 9.34 -7.67 -6.59
C LEU A 5 10.38 -8.82 -6.49
N TYR A 6 11.46 -8.66 -5.72
CA TYR A 6 12.46 -9.72 -5.55
C TYR A 6 11.98 -10.88 -4.66
N ASP A 7 10.97 -10.62 -3.83
CA ASP A 7 10.37 -11.62 -2.95
C ASP A 7 8.86 -11.73 -3.25
N LEU A 8 8.40 -12.95 -3.55
CA LEU A 8 7.01 -13.17 -3.95
C LEU A 8 6.03 -12.91 -2.82
N ASP A 9 6.39 -13.18 -1.56
CA ASP A 9 5.51 -12.92 -0.43
C ASP A 9 5.38 -11.42 -0.20
N LEU A 10 6.49 -10.66 -0.23
CA LEU A 10 6.46 -9.19 -0.17
C LEU A 10 5.71 -8.58 -1.36
N ALA A 11 5.88 -9.13 -2.56
CA ALA A 11 5.19 -8.65 -3.75
C ALA A 11 3.68 -8.90 -3.69
N THR A 12 3.26 -10.04 -3.15
CA THR A 12 1.84 -10.43 -3.10
C THR A 12 1.10 -9.81 -1.94
N GLU A 13 1.76 -9.53 -0.82
CA GLU A 13 1.13 -8.99 0.38
C GLU A 13 0.28 -7.72 0.16
N PRO A 14 0.75 -6.65 -0.50
CA PRO A 14 -0.03 -5.43 -0.72
C PRO A 14 -1.20 -5.62 -1.70
N LEU A 15 -1.25 -6.71 -2.46
CA LEU A 15 -2.37 -6.99 -3.37
C LEU A 15 -3.69 -7.18 -2.62
N GLN A 16 -3.65 -7.47 -1.31
CA GLN A 16 -4.86 -7.55 -0.48
C GLN A 16 -5.69 -6.27 -0.49
N PHE A 17 -5.10 -5.12 -0.86
CA PHE A 17 -5.81 -3.84 -0.91
C PHE A 17 -6.63 -3.62 -2.18
N ILE A 18 -6.31 -4.35 -3.25
CA ILE A 18 -6.94 -4.21 -4.56
C ILE A 18 -7.67 -5.49 -5.00
N LEU A 19 -7.55 -6.57 -4.23
CA LEU A 19 -8.17 -7.87 -4.48
C LEU A 19 -9.26 -8.18 -3.44
N THR A 20 -10.26 -8.94 -3.86
CA THR A 20 -11.18 -9.58 -2.93
C THR A 20 -10.45 -10.68 -2.15
N LYS A 21 -10.99 -11.07 -0.99
CA LYS A 21 -10.39 -12.12 -0.15
C LYS A 21 -10.19 -13.44 -0.90
N ASP A 22 -11.18 -13.86 -1.69
CA ASP A 22 -11.11 -15.12 -2.43
C ASP A 22 -10.05 -15.07 -3.52
N VAL A 23 -9.98 -13.98 -4.29
CA VAL A 23 -8.98 -13.82 -5.35
C VAL A 23 -7.58 -13.73 -4.76
N TYR A 24 -7.41 -13.03 -3.64
CA TYR A 24 -6.15 -12.95 -2.92
C TYR A 24 -5.69 -14.32 -2.40
N SER A 25 -6.59 -15.07 -1.76
CA SER A 25 -6.34 -16.42 -1.28
C SER A 25 -5.93 -17.34 -2.42
N GLU A 26 -6.68 -17.32 -3.53
CA GLU A 26 -6.37 -18.12 -4.71
C GLU A 26 -5.03 -17.78 -5.33
N LEU A 27 -4.66 -16.49 -5.37
CA LEU A 27 -3.37 -16.04 -5.88
C LEU A 27 -2.20 -16.59 -5.05
N ARG A 28 -2.36 -16.71 -3.73
CA ARG A 28 -1.34 -17.24 -2.82
C ARG A 28 -1.37 -18.77 -2.66
N ARG A 29 -2.38 -19.46 -3.20
CA ARG A 29 -2.54 -20.91 -3.09
C ARG A 29 -1.63 -21.68 -4.05
N GLY A 30 -0.98 -22.74 -3.55
CA GLY A 30 -0.14 -23.67 -4.31
C GLY A 30 1.36 -23.49 -4.07
N GLY A 31 2.18 -24.27 -4.78
CA GLY A 31 3.65 -24.18 -4.70
C GLY A 31 4.20 -22.90 -5.32
N ARG A 32 5.49 -22.61 -5.08
CA ARG A 32 6.17 -21.38 -5.53
C ARG A 32 5.97 -21.09 -7.01
N GLU A 33 6.23 -22.06 -7.88
CA GLU A 33 6.08 -21.89 -9.35
C GLU A 33 4.64 -21.55 -9.75
N THR A 34 3.65 -22.20 -9.13
CA THR A 34 2.24 -21.92 -9.39
C THR A 34 1.87 -20.50 -8.97
N ARG A 35 2.36 -20.04 -7.82
CA ARG A 35 2.14 -18.68 -7.33
C ARG A 35 2.79 -17.64 -8.23
N ILE A 36 4.02 -17.87 -8.71
CA ILE A 36 4.70 -17.00 -9.68
C ILE A 36 3.87 -16.88 -10.95
N ARG A 37 3.44 -18.02 -11.52
CA ARG A 37 2.59 -18.01 -12.72
C ARG A 37 1.30 -17.21 -12.51
N LYS A 38 0.60 -17.43 -11.40
CA LYS A 38 -0.64 -16.70 -11.07
C LYS A 38 -0.39 -15.20 -10.92
N PHE A 39 0.72 -14.82 -10.31
CA PHE A 39 1.13 -13.42 -10.14
C PHE A 39 1.40 -12.74 -11.50
N ASP A 40 2.16 -13.40 -12.36
CA ASP A 40 2.45 -12.90 -13.71
C ASP A 40 1.19 -12.80 -14.56
N GLU A 41 0.32 -13.80 -14.52
CA GLU A 41 -0.97 -13.80 -15.22
C GLU A 41 -1.88 -12.67 -14.71
N PHE A 42 -1.91 -12.44 -13.40
CA PHE A 42 -2.68 -11.34 -12.80
C PHE A 42 -2.25 -9.99 -13.36
N TRP A 43 -0.95 -9.70 -13.34
CA TRP A 43 -0.43 -8.43 -13.85
C TRP A 43 -0.54 -8.32 -15.36
N LYS A 44 -0.30 -9.39 -16.13
CA LYS A 44 -0.54 -9.40 -17.58
C LYS A 44 -1.98 -9.01 -17.94
N LYS A 45 -2.98 -9.50 -17.20
CA LYS A 45 -4.39 -9.14 -17.40
C LYS A 45 -4.71 -7.68 -17.05
N LYS A 46 -3.88 -7.02 -16.24
CA LYS A 46 -4.03 -5.63 -15.82
C LYS A 46 -3.21 -4.65 -16.66
N ASP A 47 -2.44 -5.16 -17.62
CA ASP A 47 -1.65 -4.34 -18.52
C ASP A 47 -2.57 -3.63 -19.53
N THR A 48 -2.72 -2.32 -19.39
CA THR A 48 -3.50 -1.49 -20.30
C THR A 48 -2.69 -1.02 -21.50
N THR A 49 -1.37 -1.24 -21.51
CA THR A 49 -0.44 -0.76 -22.53
C THR A 49 0.48 -1.90 -23.00
N PRO A 50 -0.05 -2.99 -23.59
CA PRO A 50 0.73 -4.20 -23.86
C PRO A 50 1.88 -4.02 -24.89
N PHE A 51 1.94 -2.87 -25.56
CA PHE A 51 3.00 -2.51 -26.51
C PHE A 51 4.20 -1.80 -25.84
N THR A 52 4.13 -1.48 -24.55
CA THR A 52 5.27 -0.95 -23.79
C THR A 52 6.16 -2.08 -23.29
N ALA A 53 7.43 -1.79 -23.02
CA ALA A 53 8.38 -2.79 -22.51
C ALA A 53 8.04 -3.32 -21.11
N TYR A 54 7.10 -2.68 -20.41
CA TYR A 54 6.68 -3.02 -19.06
C TYR A 54 5.23 -2.60 -18.80
N ASN A 55 4.58 -3.26 -17.84
CA ASN A 55 3.24 -2.90 -17.37
C ASN A 55 3.30 -1.66 -16.46
N GLU A 56 2.78 -0.53 -16.93
CA GLU A 56 2.81 0.75 -16.22
C GLU A 56 2.02 0.74 -14.91
N VAL A 57 0.86 0.07 -14.90
CA VAL A 57 -0.01 -0.05 -13.73
C VAL A 57 0.69 -0.82 -12.62
N MET A 58 1.32 -1.93 -12.97
CA MET A 58 2.15 -2.72 -12.05
C MET A 58 3.33 -1.89 -11.52
N HIS A 59 4.03 -1.18 -12.41
CA HIS A 59 5.19 -0.39 -12.04
C HIS A 59 4.84 0.71 -11.04
N GLU A 60 3.78 1.50 -11.29
CA GLU A 60 3.34 2.55 -10.38
C GLU A 60 2.83 1.97 -9.04
N PHE A 61 2.12 0.84 -9.07
CA PHE A 61 1.69 0.15 -7.85
C PHE A 61 2.90 -0.21 -6.98
N TYR A 62 3.91 -0.90 -7.53
CA TYR A 62 5.07 -1.33 -6.75
C TYR A 62 6.03 -0.20 -6.38
N ARG A 63 6.08 0.88 -7.18
CA ARG A 63 6.77 2.12 -6.78
C ARG A 63 6.18 2.67 -5.47
N ARG A 64 4.85 2.66 -5.32
CA ARG A 64 4.18 3.09 -4.08
C ARG A 64 4.36 2.08 -2.95
N VAL A 65 4.37 0.78 -3.26
CA VAL A 65 4.68 -0.26 -2.27
C VAL A 65 6.07 -0.04 -1.68
N ASP A 66 7.11 0.12 -2.51
CA ASP A 66 8.49 0.31 -2.06
C ASP A 66 8.65 1.58 -1.20
N PHE A 67 8.04 2.68 -1.63
CA PHE A 67 8.03 3.90 -0.82
C PHE A 67 7.37 3.65 0.53
N SER A 68 6.18 3.03 0.51
CA SER A 68 5.41 2.78 1.73
C SER A 68 6.11 1.82 2.68
N PHE A 69 6.78 0.80 2.12
CA PHE A 69 7.55 -0.21 2.85
C PHE A 69 8.57 0.45 3.78
N THR A 70 9.19 1.56 3.36
CA THR A 70 10.21 2.27 4.14
C THR A 70 9.65 3.46 4.91
N ALA A 71 8.80 4.28 4.30
CA ALA A 71 8.32 5.53 4.87
C ALA A 71 7.36 5.35 6.06
N PHE A 72 6.62 4.24 6.11
CA PHE A 72 5.57 4.03 7.12
C PHE A 72 5.88 2.87 8.07
N ARG A 73 7.15 2.48 8.18
CA ARG A 73 7.61 1.50 9.17
C ARG A 73 7.35 2.00 10.58
N THR A 74 7.01 1.09 11.47
CA THR A 74 6.78 1.35 12.89
C THR A 74 7.54 0.32 13.71
N MET A 75 7.60 0.52 15.03
CA MET A 75 8.20 -0.50 15.92
C MET A 75 7.42 -1.82 15.93
N ARG A 76 6.11 -1.77 15.65
CA ARG A 76 5.23 -2.96 15.65
C ARG A 76 5.10 -3.61 14.28
N GLU A 77 5.26 -2.82 13.23
CA GLU A 77 5.08 -3.24 11.85
C GLU A 77 6.27 -2.76 11.02
N MET A 78 7.17 -3.68 10.68
CA MET A 78 8.38 -3.39 9.92
C MET A 78 8.12 -3.28 8.42
N ASN A 79 7.02 -3.85 7.92
CA ASN A 79 6.56 -3.67 6.55
C ASN A 79 5.60 -2.46 6.50
N GLY A 80 6.16 -1.27 6.23
CA GLY A 80 5.36 -0.05 6.18
C GLY A 80 4.24 -0.08 5.11
N ALA A 81 4.35 -0.93 4.09
CA ALA A 81 3.37 -1.05 3.02
C ALA A 81 2.03 -1.63 3.50
N ILE A 82 2.03 -2.42 4.57
CA ILE A 82 0.80 -3.00 5.13
C ILE A 82 0.16 -2.18 6.26
N THR A 83 0.79 -1.08 6.66
CA THR A 83 0.19 -0.14 7.60
C THR A 83 -0.97 0.61 6.96
N ASP A 84 -1.85 1.19 7.78
CA ASP A 84 -2.98 1.98 7.30
C ASP A 84 -2.51 3.15 6.41
N ARG A 85 -1.42 3.85 6.79
CA ARG A 85 -0.80 4.90 5.97
C ARG A 85 -0.24 4.34 4.66
N GLY A 86 0.46 3.20 4.72
CA GLY A 86 0.98 2.52 3.53
C GLY A 86 -0.12 2.12 2.56
N ARG A 87 -1.21 1.53 3.06
CA ARG A 87 -2.40 1.19 2.28
C ARG A 87 -2.97 2.42 1.55
N ILE A 88 -3.20 3.52 2.27
CA ILE A 88 -3.75 4.75 1.65
C ILE A 88 -2.77 5.30 0.60
N TYR A 89 -1.47 5.33 0.88
CA TYR A 89 -0.48 5.79 -0.08
C TYR A 89 -0.40 4.90 -1.33
N ILE A 90 -0.52 3.57 -1.19
CA ILE A 90 -0.54 2.64 -2.33
C ILE A 90 -1.76 2.91 -3.22
N LEU A 91 -2.94 3.04 -2.60
CA LEU A 91 -4.21 3.21 -3.33
C LEU A 91 -4.31 4.59 -4.00
N PHE A 92 -3.93 5.66 -3.29
CA PHE A 92 -4.19 7.03 -3.72
C PHE A 92 -2.94 7.80 -4.14
N GLY A 93 -1.75 7.24 -3.91
CA GLY A 93 -0.48 7.91 -4.18
C GLY A 93 -0.14 8.97 -3.13
N LYS A 94 0.74 9.89 -3.51
CA LYS A 94 1.15 11.01 -2.66
C LYS A 94 -0.03 11.96 -2.43
N PRO A 95 -0.36 12.32 -1.17
CA PRO A 95 -1.37 13.31 -0.90
C PRO A 95 -0.98 14.70 -1.41
N THR A 96 -1.98 15.54 -1.67
CA THR A 96 -1.78 16.95 -2.04
C THR A 96 -1.11 17.72 -0.89
N SER A 97 -1.58 17.51 0.33
CA SER A 97 -0.97 18.07 1.53
C SER A 97 -1.08 17.09 2.71
N THR A 98 -0.17 17.24 3.67
CA THR A 98 -0.20 16.52 4.94
C THR A 98 -0.09 17.52 6.09
N GLU A 99 -0.91 17.33 7.11
CA GLU A 99 -0.90 18.13 8.33
C GLU A 99 -0.68 17.21 9.54
N ARG A 100 0.15 17.62 10.49
CA ARG A 100 0.41 16.87 11.72
C ARG A 100 0.05 17.70 12.92
N THR A 101 -0.75 17.12 13.81
CA THR A 101 -1.21 17.78 15.03
C THR A 101 -0.76 16.99 16.25
N LEU A 102 -0.13 17.68 17.19
CA LEU A 102 0.26 17.17 18.49
C LEU A 102 -0.48 17.98 19.56
N SER A 103 -1.60 17.45 20.05
CA SER A 103 -2.34 18.11 21.13
C SER A 103 -1.76 17.72 22.50
N PRO A 104 -1.57 18.66 23.43
CA PRO A 104 -1.26 18.35 24.82
C PRO A 104 -2.32 17.39 25.40
N GLY A 105 -1.88 16.24 25.93
CA GLY A 105 -2.76 15.18 26.44
C GLY A 105 -3.46 14.34 25.37
N GLY A 106 -3.38 14.69 24.08
CA GLY A 106 -4.00 13.94 22.97
C GLY A 106 -3.11 12.89 22.32
N SER A 107 -3.71 12.12 21.39
CA SER A 107 -3.02 11.26 20.45
C SER A 107 -2.44 12.09 19.29
N PRO A 108 -1.18 11.85 18.85
CA PRO A 108 -0.68 12.41 17.59
C PRO A 108 -1.61 12.09 16.43
N LYS A 109 -1.91 13.09 15.60
CA LYS A 109 -2.73 12.95 14.40
C LYS A 109 -1.98 13.38 13.15
N GLU A 110 -2.27 12.71 12.05
CA GLU A 110 -1.78 13.05 10.72
C GLU A 110 -2.96 13.06 9.75
N ILE A 111 -3.17 14.17 9.04
CA ILE A 111 -4.29 14.38 8.12
C ILE A 111 -3.71 14.48 6.71
N TRP A 112 -4.20 13.65 5.80
CA TRP A 112 -3.80 13.64 4.39
C TRP A 112 -4.96 14.10 3.53
N ASN A 113 -4.73 15.14 2.72
CA ASN A 113 -5.72 15.68 1.80
C ASN A 113 -5.38 15.32 0.35
N TYR A 114 -6.37 14.84 -0.39
CA TYR A 114 -6.31 14.54 -1.81
C TYR A 114 -7.35 15.39 -2.57
N ASN A 115 -6.97 16.62 -2.93
CA ASN A 115 -7.87 17.59 -3.54
C ASN A 115 -8.50 17.10 -4.86
N SER A 116 -7.72 16.38 -5.69
CA SER A 116 -8.17 15.92 -7.01
C SER A 116 -9.32 14.91 -6.97
N ILE A 117 -9.50 14.22 -5.84
CA ILE A 117 -10.54 13.21 -5.63
C ILE A 117 -11.45 13.55 -4.44
N ASN A 118 -11.32 14.77 -3.90
CA ASN A 118 -12.06 15.27 -2.74
C ASN A 118 -12.07 14.26 -1.57
N LYS A 119 -10.88 13.74 -1.20
CA LYS A 119 -10.73 12.81 -0.09
C LYS A 119 -9.85 13.34 1.02
N ILE A 120 -10.24 13.05 2.26
CA ILE A 120 -9.44 13.35 3.45
C ILE A 120 -9.31 12.07 4.29
N PHE A 121 -8.09 11.73 4.65
CA PHE A 121 -7.79 10.61 5.56
C PHE A 121 -7.13 11.13 6.82
N THR A 122 -7.70 10.80 7.97
CA THR A 122 -7.14 11.14 9.28
C THR A 122 -6.58 9.88 9.91
N PHE A 123 -5.32 9.93 10.32
CA PHE A 123 -4.66 8.88 11.06
C PHE A 123 -4.32 9.33 12.47
N GLU A 124 -4.43 8.43 13.44
CA GLU A 124 -4.11 8.68 14.84
C GLU A 124 -3.18 7.60 15.39
N ASP A 125 -2.25 7.99 16.27
CA ASP A 125 -1.42 7.05 17.02
C ASP A 125 -1.71 7.16 18.54
N PRO A 126 -2.77 6.51 19.06
CA PRO A 126 -3.07 6.52 20.49
C PRO A 126 -1.94 5.95 21.35
N SER A 127 -1.11 5.08 20.77
CA SER A 127 -0.05 4.36 21.46
C SER A 127 1.26 5.13 21.58
N LYS A 128 1.39 6.25 20.85
CA LYS A 128 2.59 7.09 20.75
C LYS A 128 3.86 6.32 20.37
N GLN A 129 3.70 5.25 19.58
CA GLN A 129 4.78 4.36 19.10
C GLN A 129 5.02 4.46 17.59
N GLY A 130 4.43 5.46 16.94
CA GLY A 130 4.46 5.67 15.50
C GLY A 130 3.45 4.82 14.72
N ASN A 131 2.58 4.06 15.39
CA ASN A 131 1.59 3.20 14.77
C ASN A 131 0.28 3.95 14.48
N TYR A 132 0.34 4.82 13.48
CA TYR A 132 -0.80 5.59 13.01
C TYR A 132 -1.85 4.67 12.37
N LYS A 133 -3.06 4.68 12.93
CA LYS A 133 -4.24 3.96 12.45
C LYS A 133 -5.24 4.90 11.80
N LEU A 134 -5.90 4.45 10.74
CA LEU A 134 -6.92 5.21 10.04
C LEU A 134 -8.13 5.41 10.98
N ALA A 135 -8.42 6.65 11.32
CA ALA A 135 -9.50 7.04 12.21
C ALA A 135 -10.72 7.60 11.47
N GLU A 136 -10.51 8.36 10.39
CA GLU A 136 -11.58 8.95 9.60
C GLU A 136 -11.25 8.94 8.10
N ASN A 137 -12.29 8.76 7.28
CA ASN A 137 -12.24 8.86 5.82
C ASN A 137 -13.47 9.64 5.36
N LYS A 138 -13.25 10.80 4.75
CA LYS A 138 -14.29 11.63 4.12
C LYS A 138 -14.08 11.61 2.61
#